data_AF-A0A382EF38-F1
#
_entry.id   AF-A0A382EF38-F1
#
_cell.length_a   1.000
_cell.length_b   1.000
_cell.length_c   1.000
_cell.angle_alpha   90.00
_cell.angle_beta   90.00
_cell.angle_gamma   90.00
#
_symmetry.space_group_name_H-M   'P 1'
#
loop_
_entity.id
_entity.type
_entity.pdbx_description
1 polymer ?
#
loop_
_entity_poly.entity_id
_entity_poly.type
_entity_poly.pdbx_seq_one_letter_code
_entity_poly.pdbx_strand_id
1 'polypeptide(L)'
;MLVIGLTGGIGTGKSEVARLLQSLGASVISADEVGHQAYTPNSESWHEVVNTFGKEILQPSGEIDRQELGAIVFSDPQQLEKLNAIMHPRMAGMVADHIQVFRGQGVATVVVEAALLFEAGWDSLVDEVWTTDSSVELVIERLQARNGMDEEEARRRIDSQMDRNERI
;
A
#
# COMPACT_ATOMS: atom_id res chain seq x y z
N MET A 1 -11.46 1.26 -20.67
CA MET A 1 -10.30 1.52 -19.80
C MET A 1 -9.99 0.23 -19.08
N LEU A 2 -8.76 -0.25 -19.18
CA LEU A 2 -8.26 -1.41 -18.44
C LEU A 2 -7.70 -0.94 -17.09
N VAL A 3 -8.06 -1.60 -16.00
CA VAL A 3 -7.52 -1.34 -14.66
C VAL A 3 -6.68 -2.54 -14.23
N ILE A 4 -5.39 -2.31 -14.01
CA ILE A 4 -4.43 -3.34 -13.60
C ILE A 4 -4.10 -3.12 -12.13
N GLY A 5 -4.36 -4.12 -11.27
CA GLY A 5 -3.81 -4.17 -9.92
C GLY A 5 -2.38 -4.67 -9.98
N LEU A 6 -1.41 -3.80 -9.71
CA LEU A 6 0.01 -4.16 -9.67
C LEU A 6 0.41 -4.44 -8.22
N THR A 7 0.70 -5.70 -7.91
CA THR A 7 1.13 -6.17 -6.60
C THR A 7 2.49 -6.86 -6.67
N GLY A 8 3.01 -7.28 -5.53
CA GLY A 8 4.30 -7.96 -5.42
C GLY A 8 4.93 -7.76 -4.05
N GLY A 9 5.67 -8.76 -3.61
CA GLY A 9 6.37 -8.73 -2.32
C GLY A 9 7.37 -7.58 -2.22
N ILE A 10 7.79 -7.27 -0.99
CA ILE A 10 8.81 -6.26 -0.74
C ILE A 10 10.07 -6.52 -1.59
N GLY A 11 10.65 -5.47 -2.18
CA GLY A 11 11.90 -5.58 -2.96
C GLY A 11 11.79 -6.27 -4.33
N THR A 12 10.59 -6.70 -4.76
CA THR A 12 10.40 -7.36 -6.07
C THR A 12 10.44 -6.43 -7.28
N GLY A 13 10.41 -5.10 -7.08
CA GLY A 13 10.54 -4.11 -8.16
C GLY A 13 9.22 -3.51 -8.65
N LYS A 14 8.13 -3.70 -7.91
CA LYS A 14 6.79 -3.16 -8.20
C LYS A 14 6.78 -1.69 -8.67
N SER A 15 7.41 -0.79 -7.92
CA SER A 15 7.42 0.65 -8.25
C SER A 15 8.20 0.95 -9.53
N GLU A 16 9.19 0.13 -9.90
CA GLU A 16 9.88 0.26 -11.19
C GLU A 16 8.98 -0.19 -12.35
N VAL A 17 8.21 -1.28 -12.17
CA VAL A 17 7.20 -1.69 -13.15
C VAL A 17 6.11 -0.62 -13.30
N ALA A 18 5.62 -0.04 -12.20
CA ALA A 18 4.67 1.07 -12.23
C ALA A 18 5.22 2.27 -13.03
N ARG A 19 6.49 2.65 -12.78
CA ARG A 19 7.18 3.73 -13.50
C ARG A 19 7.31 3.44 -14.99
N LEU A 20 7.64 2.20 -15.36
CA LEU A 20 7.73 1.78 -16.77
C LEU A 20 6.36 1.85 -17.45
N LEU A 21 5.31 1.34 -16.82
CA LEU A 21 3.94 1.42 -17.34
C LEU A 21 3.48 2.88 -17.49
N GLN A 22 3.82 3.74 -16.53
CA GLN A 22 3.53 5.17 -16.62
C GLN A 22 4.23 5.81 -17.83
N SER A 23 5.50 5.46 -18.08
CA SER A 23 6.24 5.96 -19.24
C SER A 23 5.66 5.49 -20.58
N LEU A 24 4.91 4.40 -20.58
CA LEU A 24 4.17 3.88 -21.74
C LEU A 24 2.75 4.47 -21.87
N GLY A 25 2.37 5.40 -20.98
CA GLY A 25 1.11 6.14 -21.05
C GLY A 25 0.02 5.67 -20.08
N ALA A 26 0.30 4.74 -19.17
CA ALA A 26 -0.64 4.40 -18.11
C ALA A 26 -0.72 5.50 -17.04
N SER A 27 -1.89 5.69 -16.44
CA SER A 27 -2.01 6.46 -15.19
C SER A 27 -1.80 5.54 -14.00
N VAL A 28 -1.06 6.00 -12.98
CA VAL A 28 -0.77 5.19 -11.79
C VAL A 28 -1.48 5.79 -10.58
N ILE A 29 -2.13 4.94 -9.80
CA ILE A 29 -2.68 5.23 -8.48
C ILE A 29 -1.81 4.46 -7.47
N SER A 30 -1.05 5.18 -6.65
CA SER A 30 -0.26 4.56 -5.58
C SER A 30 -1.10 4.39 -4.33
N ALA A 31 -1.21 3.15 -3.82
CA ALA A 31 -1.88 2.86 -2.56
C ALA A 31 -1.22 3.57 -1.36
N ASP A 32 0.10 3.75 -1.41
CA ASP A 32 0.85 4.47 -0.38
C ASP A 32 0.43 5.95 -0.35
N GLU A 33 0.34 6.60 -1.52
CA GLU A 33 -0.14 7.98 -1.62
C GLU A 33 -1.61 8.13 -1.18
N VAL A 34 -2.46 7.18 -1.56
CA VAL A 34 -3.87 7.17 -1.10
C VAL A 34 -3.95 7.01 0.41
N GLY A 35 -3.14 6.12 1.00
CA GLY A 35 -3.05 5.96 2.45
C GLY A 35 -2.57 7.23 3.14
N HIS A 36 -1.64 7.96 2.53
CA HIS A 36 -1.20 9.25 3.05
C HIS A 36 -2.33 10.29 3.06
N GLN A 37 -3.09 10.36 1.98
CA GLN A 37 -4.24 11.26 1.85
C GLN A 37 -5.37 10.90 2.81
N ALA A 38 -5.59 9.61 3.07
CA ALA A 38 -6.60 9.15 4.02
C ALA A 38 -6.32 9.65 5.45
N TYR A 39 -5.07 9.91 5.80
CA TYR A 39 -4.68 10.49 7.10
C TYR A 39 -4.76 12.02 7.17
N THR A 40 -5.28 12.70 6.15
CA THR A 40 -5.42 14.16 6.17
C THR A 40 -6.19 14.62 7.42
N PRO A 41 -5.68 15.60 8.19
CA PRO A 41 -6.33 16.05 9.42
C PRO A 41 -7.80 16.40 9.20
N ASN A 42 -8.64 15.96 10.14
CA ASN A 42 -10.10 16.11 10.11
C ASN A 42 -10.83 15.31 9.02
N SER A 43 -10.17 14.41 8.28
CA SER A 43 -10.87 13.41 7.47
C SER A 43 -11.62 12.42 8.35
N GLU A 44 -12.57 11.69 7.79
CA GLU A 44 -13.33 10.67 8.54
C GLU A 44 -12.42 9.56 9.08
N SER A 45 -11.53 9.02 8.24
CA SER A 45 -10.50 8.04 8.64
C SER A 45 -9.57 8.59 9.72
N TRP A 46 -9.15 9.86 9.62
CA TRP A 46 -8.32 10.48 10.66
C TRP A 46 -9.02 10.49 12.02
N HIS A 47 -10.30 10.87 12.07
CA HIS A 47 -11.07 10.86 13.33
C HIS A 47 -11.21 9.44 13.90
N GLU A 48 -11.51 8.46 13.06
CA GLU A 48 -11.62 7.06 13.48
C GLU A 48 -10.30 6.53 14.03
N VAL A 49 -9.18 6.83 13.37
CA VAL A 49 -7.85 6.43 13.83
C VAL A 49 -7.50 7.09 15.16
N VAL A 50 -7.69 8.41 15.30
CA VAL A 50 -7.43 9.12 16.56
C VAL A 50 -8.33 8.64 17.71
N ASN A 51 -9.60 8.33 17.42
CA ASN A 51 -10.50 7.78 18.43
C ASN A 51 -10.09 6.37 18.87
N THR A 52 -9.48 5.60 17.99
CA THR A 52 -9.08 4.21 18.24
C THR A 52 -7.73 4.11 18.95
N PHE A 53 -6.75 4.90 18.52
CA PHE A 53 -5.35 4.82 18.97
C PHE A 53 -4.93 5.98 19.87
N GLY A 54 -5.87 6.88 20.18
CA GLY A 54 -5.66 8.02 21.06
C GLY A 54 -5.05 9.24 20.37
N LYS A 55 -4.79 10.29 21.16
CA LYS A 55 -4.24 11.56 20.66
C LYS A 55 -2.71 11.61 20.71
N GLU A 56 -2.10 10.64 21.38
CA GLU A 56 -0.66 10.43 21.48
C GLU A 56 -0.01 10.17 20.12
N ILE A 57 -0.77 9.64 19.16
CA ILE A 57 -0.33 9.45 17.77
C ILE A 57 -0.41 10.72 16.93
N LEU A 58 -0.68 11.89 17.53
CA LEU A 58 -0.76 13.15 16.82
C LEU A 58 0.48 14.01 17.04
N GLN A 59 0.98 14.56 15.94
CA GLN A 59 1.97 15.63 15.99
C GLN A 59 1.33 16.94 16.44
N PRO A 60 2.11 17.95 16.88
CA PRO A 60 1.60 19.27 17.22
C PRO A 60 0.82 19.96 16.08
N SER A 61 1.09 19.59 14.82
CA SER A 61 0.38 20.05 13.63
C SER A 61 -1.04 19.47 13.50
N GLY A 62 -1.38 18.43 14.26
CA GLY A 62 -2.62 17.65 14.13
C GLY A 62 -2.53 16.53 13.09
N GLU A 63 -1.38 16.34 12.44
CA GLU A 63 -1.13 15.19 11.57
C GLU A 63 -0.85 13.92 12.38
N ILE A 64 -1.14 12.76 11.80
CA ILE A 64 -0.80 11.47 12.43
C ILE A 64 0.72 11.27 12.37
N ASP A 65 1.32 11.08 13.53
CA ASP A 65 2.68 10.58 13.65
C ASP A 65 2.71 9.10 13.30
N ARG A 66 3.19 8.81 12.10
CA ARG A 66 3.26 7.44 11.58
C ARG A 66 4.34 6.60 12.23
N GLN A 67 5.36 7.23 12.82
CA GLN A 67 6.36 6.49 13.57
C GLN A 67 5.77 5.97 14.87
N GLU A 68 5.04 6.82 15.59
CA GLU A 68 4.32 6.43 16.82
C GLU A 68 3.20 5.44 16.53
N LEU A 69 2.34 5.72 15.53
CA LEU A 69 1.29 4.79 15.12
C LEU A 69 1.88 3.44 14.66
N GLY A 70 2.96 3.49 13.88
CA GLY A 70 3.69 2.31 13.43
C GLY A 70 4.21 1.46 14.58
N ALA A 71 4.81 2.08 15.61
CA ALA A 71 5.28 1.37 16.80
C ALA A 71 4.14 0.63 17.52
N ILE A 72 2.94 1.22 17.58
CA ILE A 72 1.75 0.61 18.18
C ILE A 72 1.25 -0.56 17.33
N VAL A 73 1.02 -0.34 16.04
CA VAL A 73 0.35 -1.36 15.19
C VAL A 73 1.28 -2.51 14.81
N PHE A 74 2.58 -2.27 14.67
CA PHE A 74 3.52 -3.35 14.34
C PHE A 74 4.00 -4.13 15.56
N SER A 75 3.68 -3.69 16.79
CA SER A 75 3.96 -4.45 18.01
C SER A 75 2.81 -5.38 18.43
N ASP A 76 1.60 -5.17 17.89
CA ASP A 76 0.41 -5.97 18.20
C ASP A 76 -0.43 -6.24 16.94
N PRO A 77 -0.51 -7.51 16.47
CA PRO A 77 -1.32 -7.88 15.32
C PRO A 77 -2.80 -7.46 15.41
N GLN A 78 -3.39 -7.42 16.62
CA GLN A 78 -4.78 -6.97 16.79
C GLN A 78 -4.92 -5.47 16.54
N GLN A 79 -3.88 -4.68 16.85
CA GLN A 79 -3.86 -3.25 16.60
C GLN A 79 -3.68 -2.97 15.10
N LEU A 80 -2.85 -3.76 14.42
CA LEU A 80 -2.74 -3.70 12.96
C LEU A 80 -4.07 -4.04 12.27
N GLU A 81 -4.76 -5.08 12.74
CA GLU A 81 -6.07 -5.46 12.20
C GLU A 81 -7.11 -4.33 12.36
N LYS A 82 -7.16 -3.67 13.53
CA LYS A 82 -8.02 -2.50 13.75
C LYS A 82 -7.69 -1.35 12.80
N LEU A 83 -6.40 -1.05 12.62
CA LEU A 83 -6.00 0.01 11.69
C LEU A 83 -6.43 -0.32 10.26
N ASN A 84 -6.18 -1.55 9.82
CA ASN A 84 -6.56 -2.02 8.49
C ASN A 84 -8.07 -1.99 8.28
N ALA A 85 -8.86 -2.36 9.30
CA ALA A 85 -10.33 -2.31 9.25
C ALA A 85 -10.88 -0.89 9.07
N ILE A 86 -10.20 0.13 9.63
CA ILE A 86 -10.53 1.54 9.42
C ILE A 86 -10.07 2.01 8.04
N MET A 87 -8.83 1.69 7.67
CA MET A 87 -8.16 2.30 6.52
C MET A 87 -8.54 1.66 5.19
N HIS A 88 -8.61 0.33 5.10
CA HIS A 88 -8.81 -0.38 3.84
C HIS A 88 -10.12 0.01 3.13
N PRO A 89 -11.29 0.08 3.80
CA PRO A 89 -12.54 0.47 3.13
C PRO A 89 -12.50 1.93 2.62
N ARG A 90 -11.88 2.82 3.37
CA ARG A 90 -11.77 4.25 3.03
C ARG A 90 -10.87 4.45 1.82
N MET A 91 -9.70 3.82 1.85
CA MET A 91 -8.74 3.84 0.76
C MET A 91 -9.31 3.15 -0.50
N ALA A 92 -10.08 2.06 -0.37
CA ALA A 92 -10.78 1.43 -1.49
C ALA A 92 -11.73 2.41 -2.19
N GLY A 93 -12.51 3.19 -1.43
CA GLY A 93 -13.37 4.23 -1.97
C GLY A 93 -12.59 5.30 -2.74
N MET A 94 -11.48 5.79 -2.15
CA MET A 94 -10.62 6.79 -2.81
C MET A 94 -9.99 6.26 -4.11
N VAL A 95 -9.55 5.00 -4.13
CA VAL A 95 -9.05 4.34 -5.35
C VAL A 95 -10.15 4.24 -6.40
N ALA A 96 -11.36 3.83 -6.00
CA ALA A 96 -12.50 3.74 -6.91
C ALA A 96 -12.87 5.11 -7.52
N ASP A 97 -12.84 6.18 -6.71
CA ASP A 97 -13.08 7.56 -7.17
C ASP A 97 -12.01 8.00 -8.16
N HIS A 98 -10.73 7.76 -7.88
CA HIS A 98 -9.64 8.05 -8.82
C HIS A 98 -9.80 7.29 -10.15
N ILE A 99 -10.20 6.02 -10.10
CA ILE A 99 -10.51 5.23 -11.30
C ILE A 99 -11.65 5.90 -12.09
N GLN A 100 -12.72 6.36 -11.45
CA GLN A 100 -13.81 7.05 -12.16
C GLN A 100 -13.35 8.37 -12.78
N VAL A 101 -12.49 9.14 -12.10
CA VAL A 101 -11.92 10.37 -12.65
C VAL A 101 -11.13 10.08 -13.93
N PHE A 102 -10.23 9.11 -13.91
CA PHE A 102 -9.46 8.72 -15.10
C PHE A 102 -10.35 8.18 -16.23
N ARG A 103 -11.42 7.46 -15.88
CA ARG A 103 -12.42 7.01 -16.85
C ARG A 103 -13.09 8.19 -17.54
N GLY A 104 -13.49 9.22 -16.80
CA GLY A 104 -14.07 10.45 -17.34
C GLY A 104 -13.11 11.25 -18.22
N GLN A 105 -11.80 11.14 -17.99
CA GLN A 105 -10.75 11.76 -18.80
C GLN A 105 -10.39 10.96 -20.07
N GLY A 106 -10.97 9.78 -20.27
CA GLY A 106 -10.68 8.93 -21.42
C GLY A 106 -9.33 8.21 -21.33
N VAL A 107 -8.79 8.02 -20.13
CA VAL A 107 -7.57 7.23 -19.92
C VAL A 107 -7.79 5.79 -20.39
N ALA A 108 -6.82 5.25 -21.12
CA ALA A 108 -6.91 3.89 -21.66
C ALA A 108 -6.57 2.83 -20.61
N THR A 109 -5.55 3.07 -19.79
CA THR A 109 -5.02 2.13 -18.80
C THR A 109 -4.72 2.82 -17.48
N VAL A 110 -5.21 2.25 -16.37
CA VAL A 110 -4.90 2.66 -15.00
C VAL A 110 -4.19 1.51 -14.29
N VAL A 111 -3.16 1.83 -13.53
CA VAL A 111 -2.42 0.88 -12.68
C VAL A 111 -2.64 1.26 -11.23
N VAL A 112 -3.24 0.36 -10.45
CA VAL A 112 -3.36 0.48 -8.99
C VAL A 112 -2.17 -0.25 -8.37
N GLU A 113 -1.15 0.50 -7.95
CA GLU A 113 0.03 -0.06 -7.29
C GLU A 113 -0.24 -0.26 -5.80
N ALA A 114 -0.37 -1.51 -5.36
CA ALA A 114 -0.64 -1.84 -3.95
C ALA A 114 0.15 -3.07 -3.52
N ALA A 115 0.96 -2.97 -2.47
CA ALA A 115 1.68 -4.12 -1.91
C ALA A 115 0.73 -5.13 -1.22
N LEU A 116 -0.35 -4.62 -0.64
CA LEU A 116 -1.36 -5.39 0.11
C LEU A 116 -2.68 -5.50 -0.67
N LEU A 117 -2.60 -5.63 -2.01
CA LEU A 117 -3.78 -5.61 -2.89
C LEU A 117 -4.83 -6.65 -2.47
N PHE A 118 -4.41 -7.89 -2.21
CA PHE A 118 -5.29 -8.99 -1.84
C PHE A 118 -5.74 -8.88 -0.39
N GLU A 119 -4.82 -8.55 0.52
CA GLU A 119 -5.11 -8.37 1.95
C GLU A 119 -6.10 -7.22 2.18
N ALA A 120 -6.13 -6.23 1.29
CA ALA A 120 -7.10 -5.14 1.31
C ALA A 120 -8.41 -5.44 0.55
N GLY A 121 -8.51 -6.58 -0.14
CA GLY A 121 -9.68 -6.95 -0.97
C GLY A 121 -9.86 -6.07 -2.21
N TRP A 122 -8.78 -5.42 -2.67
CA TRP A 122 -8.80 -4.48 -3.79
C TRP A 122 -8.66 -5.16 -5.15
N ASP A 123 -8.43 -6.47 -5.18
CA ASP A 123 -8.59 -7.30 -6.38
C ASP A 123 -9.98 -7.15 -7.00
N SER A 124 -11.00 -6.85 -6.17
CA SER A 124 -12.36 -6.53 -6.64
C SER A 124 -12.50 -5.18 -7.38
N LEU A 125 -11.49 -4.31 -7.32
CA LEU A 125 -11.49 -2.98 -7.95
C LEU A 125 -10.82 -2.96 -9.33
N VAL A 126 -10.19 -4.07 -9.75
CA VAL A 126 -9.34 -4.14 -10.94
C VAL A 126 -9.81 -5.22 -11.91
N ASP A 127 -9.45 -5.09 -13.19
CA ASP A 127 -9.80 -6.05 -14.24
C ASP A 127 -8.78 -7.20 -14.31
N GLU A 128 -7.51 -6.90 -14.04
CA GLU A 128 -6.40 -7.86 -14.02
C GLU A 128 -5.49 -7.61 -12.83
N VAL A 129 -4.91 -8.66 -12.27
CA VAL A 129 -3.85 -8.55 -11.25
C VAL A 129 -2.53 -8.97 -11.86
N TRP A 130 -1.54 -8.08 -11.80
CA TRP A 130 -0.16 -8.32 -12.22
C TRP A 130 0.73 -8.36 -10.99
N THR A 131 1.44 -9.47 -10.79
CA THR A 131 2.33 -9.65 -9.63
C THR A 131 3.79 -9.56 -10.08
N THR A 132 4.57 -8.66 -9.47
CA THR A 132 6.02 -8.68 -9.61
C THR A 132 6.65 -9.71 -8.69
N ASP A 133 7.62 -10.44 -9.23
CA ASP A 133 8.30 -11.52 -8.52
C ASP A 133 9.83 -11.43 -8.66
N SER A 134 10.53 -11.95 -7.66
CA SER A 134 11.99 -12.01 -7.62
C SER A 134 12.43 -13.11 -6.66
N SER A 135 13.64 -13.65 -6.85
CA SER A 135 14.21 -14.57 -5.86
C SER A 135 14.47 -13.87 -4.53
N VAL A 136 14.40 -14.62 -3.43
CA VAL A 136 14.60 -14.10 -2.07
C VAL A 136 15.98 -13.48 -1.91
N GLU A 137 17.00 -14.09 -2.52
CA GLU A 137 18.39 -13.62 -2.49
C GLU A 137 18.50 -12.21 -3.08
N LEU A 138 17.90 -11.99 -4.26
CA LEU A 138 17.89 -10.68 -4.91
C LEU A 138 17.08 -9.64 -4.12
N VAL A 139 15.98 -10.06 -3.48
CA VAL A 139 15.19 -9.17 -2.61
C VAL A 139 16.03 -8.71 -1.42
N ILE A 140 16.74 -9.62 -0.76
CA ILE A 140 17.63 -9.31 0.38
C ILE A 140 18.74 -8.37 -0.06
N GLU A 141 19.44 -8.67 -1.16
CA GLU A 141 20.50 -7.80 -1.70
C GLU A 141 20.00 -6.38 -1.97
N ARG A 142 18.79 -6.24 -2.57
CA ARG A 142 18.17 -4.95 -2.83
C ARG A 142 17.82 -4.20 -1.54
N LEU A 143 17.29 -4.90 -0.54
CA LEU A 143 16.92 -4.30 0.75
C LEU A 143 18.14 -3.84 1.54
N GLN A 144 19.22 -4.63 1.52
CA GLN A 144 20.52 -4.27 2.08
C GLN A 144 21.07 -3.02 1.39
N ALA A 145 21.13 -3.02 0.05
CA ALA A 145 21.69 -1.92 -0.72
C ALA A 145 20.90 -0.60 -0.59
N ARG A 146 19.55 -0.68 -0.55
CA ARG A 146 18.69 0.51 -0.52
C ARG A 146 18.54 1.12 0.87
N ASN A 147 18.41 0.28 1.90
CA ASN A 147 17.98 0.71 3.24
C ASN A 147 19.00 0.36 4.34
N GLY A 148 20.11 -0.32 4.02
CA GLY A 148 21.06 -0.81 5.03
C GLY A 148 20.47 -1.86 5.97
N MET A 149 19.38 -2.51 5.54
CA MET A 149 18.65 -3.49 6.35
C MET A 149 19.49 -4.75 6.54
N ASP A 150 19.57 -5.28 7.76
CA ASP A 150 20.23 -6.57 7.98
C ASP A 150 19.42 -7.72 7.35
N GLU A 151 20.07 -8.87 7.13
CA GLU A 151 19.43 -10.02 6.49
C GLU A 151 18.25 -10.57 7.30
N GLU A 152 18.33 -10.58 8.64
CA GLU A 152 17.29 -11.14 9.50
C GLU A 152 16.02 -10.27 9.47
N GLU A 153 16.17 -8.95 9.46
CA GLU A 153 15.10 -7.99 9.27
C GLU A 153 14.50 -8.09 7.86
N ALA A 154 15.33 -8.24 6.82
CA ALA A 154 14.85 -8.45 5.46
C ALA A 154 13.97 -9.71 5.36
N ARG A 155 14.43 -10.83 5.94
CA ARG A 155 13.67 -12.08 5.99
C ARG A 155 12.37 -11.93 6.76
N ARG A 156 12.39 -11.32 7.95
CA ARG A 156 11.18 -11.05 8.74
C ARG A 156 10.12 -10.25 7.96
N ARG A 157 10.55 -9.30 7.12
CA ARG A 157 9.62 -8.54 6.26
C ARG A 157 9.10 -9.31 5.06
N ILE A 158 9.88 -10.23 4.52
CA ILE A 158 9.41 -11.12 3.44
C ILE A 158 8.36 -12.07 4.01
N ASP A 159 8.65 -12.67 5.18
CA ASP A 159 7.82 -13.68 5.83
C ASP A 159 6.53 -13.10 6.45
N SER A 160 6.45 -11.78 6.68
CA SER A 160 5.24 -11.13 7.21
C SER A 160 4.18 -10.81 6.16
N GLN A 161 4.48 -11.00 4.87
CA GLN A 161 3.56 -10.79 3.76
C GLN A 161 2.95 -12.12 3.30
N MET A 162 1.86 -12.06 2.52
CA MET A 162 1.27 -13.26 1.90
C MET A 162 2.32 -14.16 1.22
N ASP A 163 2.13 -15.48 1.30
CA ASP A 163 3.06 -16.43 0.69
C ASP A 163 3.20 -16.17 -0.81
N ARG A 164 4.41 -16.37 -1.33
CA ARG A 164 4.70 -16.15 -2.76
C ARG A 164 3.79 -16.98 -3.66
N ASN A 165 3.51 -18.24 -3.32
CA ASN A 165 2.68 -19.12 -4.14
C ASN A 165 1.19 -18.80 -4.05
N GLU A 166 0.74 -18.13 -2.98
CA GLU A 166 -0.63 -17.65 -2.86
C GLU A 166 -0.85 -16.36 -3.66
N ARG A 167 0.21 -15.56 -3.85
CA ARG A 167 0.15 -14.26 -4.57
C ARG A 167 0.24 -14.39 -6.11
N ILE A 168 0.81 -15.48 -6.63
CA ILE A 168 1.06 -15.72 -8.07
C ILE A 168 0.02 -16.69 -8.61
#